data_AF-A0A9X1WRL8-F1
#
_entry.id   AF-A0A9X1WRL8-F1
#
_cell.length_a   1.000
_cell.length_b   1.000
_cell.length_c   1.000
_cell.angle_alpha   90.00
_cell.angle_beta   90.00
_cell.angle_gamma   90.00
#
_symmetry.space_group_name_H-M   'P 1'
#
loop_
_entity.id
_entity.type
_entity.pdbx_description
1 polymer ?
#
loop_
_entity_poly.entity_id
_entity_poly.type
_entity_poly.pdbx_seq_one_letter_code
_entity_poly.pdbx_strand_id
1 'polypeptide(L)'
;MDGVWLTLVVLFTEVLSQDGKVVYTDDDEYWVNGFTYHNPNDKRIFVPKRVGIGDTVNTATLGGKMIICGTVFIVAVIVIGVSFMLIRSELTSPELKVPLTIKSRSNTRCIPTILA
;
A
#
# COMPACT_ATOMS: atom_id res chain seq x y z
N MET A 1 -52.19 22.03 -40.26
CA MET A 1 -50.75 21.73 -40.17
C MET A 1 -50.10 22.44 -38.97
N ASP A 2 -50.79 22.52 -37.81
CA ASP A 2 -50.67 23.72 -36.96
C ASP A 2 -50.25 23.43 -35.50
N GLY A 3 -50.01 22.17 -35.13
CA GLY A 3 -49.61 21.78 -33.76
C GLY A 3 -48.24 21.11 -33.67
N VAL A 4 -47.89 20.29 -34.66
CA VAL A 4 -46.65 19.48 -34.65
C VAL A 4 -45.41 20.35 -34.77
N TRP A 5 -45.48 21.41 -35.58
CA TRP A 5 -44.40 22.39 -35.73
C TRP A 5 -44.12 23.16 -34.43
N LEU A 6 -45.17 23.55 -33.71
CA LEU A 6 -45.02 24.20 -32.41
C LEU A 6 -44.39 23.26 -31.38
N THR A 7 -44.80 21.98 -31.34
CA THR A 7 -44.17 20.99 -30.44
C THR A 7 -42.71 20.72 -30.78
N LEU A 8 -42.34 20.66 -32.07
CA LEU A 8 -40.95 20.47 -32.48
C LEU A 8 -40.09 21.68 -32.15
N VAL A 9 -40.60 22.90 -32.36
CA VAL A 9 -39.89 24.13 -32.00
C VAL A 9 -39.69 24.23 -30.49
N VAL A 10 -40.69 23.90 -29.68
CA VAL A 10 -40.57 23.87 -28.22
C VAL A 10 -39.55 22.83 -27.77
N LEU A 11 -39.63 21.59 -28.30
CA LEU A 11 -38.68 20.52 -27.99
C LEU A 11 -37.23 20.90 -28.36
N PHE A 12 -37.03 21.45 -29.56
CA PHE A 12 -35.73 21.92 -30.01
C PHE A 12 -35.18 23.03 -29.11
N THR A 13 -36.04 23.96 -28.70
CA THR A 13 -35.66 25.06 -27.79
C THR A 13 -35.30 24.53 -26.39
N GLU A 14 -36.00 23.50 -25.89
CA GLU A 14 -35.65 22.86 -24.61
C GLU A 14 -34.30 22.14 -24.68
N VAL A 15 -34.02 21.41 -25.78
CA VAL A 15 -32.72 20.74 -25.99
C VAL A 15 -31.59 21.76 -26.08
N LEU A 16 -31.78 22.84 -26.85
CA LEU A 16 -30.80 23.94 -26.91
C LEU A 16 -30.68 24.71 -25.60
N SER A 17 -31.73 24.79 -24.79
CA SER A 17 -31.68 25.41 -23.47
C SER A 17 -30.89 24.59 -22.45
N GLN A 18 -30.58 23.32 -22.75
CA GLN A 18 -29.76 22.46 -21.89
C GLN A 18 -28.26 22.53 -22.23
N ASP A 19 -27.85 23.32 -23.24
CA ASP A 19 -26.48 23.40 -23.79
C ASP A 19 -25.42 24.02 -22.85
N GLY A 20 -25.77 24.20 -21.58
CA GLY A 20 -24.87 24.64 -20.51
C GLY A 20 -25.07 23.92 -19.17
N LYS A 21 -25.96 22.92 -19.12
CA LYS A 21 -26.07 22.06 -17.92
C LYS A 21 -24.90 21.09 -17.92
N VAL A 22 -24.09 21.15 -16.87
CA VAL A 22 -23.10 20.10 -16.57
C VAL A 22 -23.88 18.80 -16.40
N VAL A 23 -23.81 17.95 -17.42
CA VAL A 23 -24.23 16.56 -17.31
C VAL A 23 -23.21 15.90 -16.40
N TYR A 24 -23.63 15.56 -15.18
CA TYR A 24 -22.85 14.70 -14.30
C TYR A 24 -22.87 13.30 -14.91
N THR A 25 -21.93 13.03 -15.81
CA THR A 25 -21.61 11.68 -16.22
C THR A 25 -20.89 11.02 -15.05
N ASP A 26 -21.34 9.83 -14.68
CA ASP A 26 -20.63 9.04 -13.68
C ASP A 26 -19.20 8.75 -14.19
N ASP A 27 -18.18 8.97 -13.35
CA ASP A 27 -16.79 8.65 -13.67
C ASP A 27 -16.52 7.13 -13.62
N ASP A 28 -17.56 6.31 -13.50
CA ASP A 28 -17.56 4.84 -13.48
C ASP A 28 -16.68 4.20 -14.55
N GLU A 29 -16.61 4.78 -15.76
CA GLU A 29 -15.77 4.27 -16.85
C GLU A 29 -14.28 4.20 -16.48
N TYR A 30 -13.82 5.12 -15.62
CA TYR A 30 -12.42 5.20 -15.20
C TYR A 30 -12.10 4.31 -13.99
N TRP A 31 -13.09 3.66 -13.37
CA TRP A 31 -12.91 2.77 -12.22
C TRP A 31 -12.74 1.30 -12.65
N VAL A 32 -11.52 0.96 -13.02
CA VAL A 32 -11.11 -0.40 -13.34
C VAL A 32 -11.30 -1.32 -12.12
N ASN A 33 -12.04 -2.40 -12.32
CA ASN A 33 -12.38 -3.40 -11.30
C ASN A 33 -13.10 -2.82 -10.05
N GLY A 34 -13.66 -1.61 -10.14
CA GLY A 34 -14.35 -0.95 -9.04
C GLY A 34 -13.45 -0.36 -7.94
N PHE A 35 -12.12 -0.45 -8.06
CA PHE A 35 -11.17 0.04 -7.04
C PHE A 35 -9.99 0.83 -7.61
N THR A 36 -9.58 0.54 -8.85
CA THR A 36 -8.41 1.18 -9.47
C THR A 36 -8.87 2.30 -10.38
N TYR A 37 -8.36 3.51 -10.19
CA TYR A 37 -8.71 4.65 -11.04
C TYR A 37 -7.70 4.82 -12.18
N HIS A 38 -8.22 4.97 -13.40
CA HIS A 38 -7.43 5.13 -14.62
C HIS A 38 -8.07 6.16 -15.56
N ASN A 39 -7.71 7.44 -15.39
CA ASN A 39 -8.22 8.50 -16.24
C ASN A 39 -7.06 9.32 -16.84
N PRO A 40 -6.75 9.20 -18.15
CA PRO A 40 -5.69 9.97 -18.79
C PRO A 40 -6.00 11.47 -18.93
N ASN A 41 -7.28 11.84 -18.87
CA ASN A 41 -7.73 13.23 -18.93
C ASN A 41 -7.56 13.95 -17.59
N ASP A 42 -7.53 13.21 -16.48
CA ASP A 42 -7.31 13.73 -15.14
C ASP A 42 -5.81 13.74 -14.81
N LYS A 43 -5.25 14.94 -14.59
CA LYS A 43 -3.83 15.12 -14.25
C LYS A 43 -3.53 14.90 -12.77
N ARG A 44 -4.55 14.72 -11.92
CA ARG A 44 -4.35 14.46 -10.48
C ARG A 44 -3.75 13.07 -10.29
N ILE A 45 -2.72 12.99 -9.45
CA ILE A 45 -2.08 11.73 -9.09
C ILE A 45 -2.89 11.01 -8.00
N PHE A 46 -3.38 11.77 -7.01
CA PHE A 46 -4.21 11.27 -5.93
C PHE A 46 -5.65 11.72 -6.13
N VAL A 47 -6.57 10.76 -6.08
CA VAL A 47 -8.00 10.96 -6.29
C VAL A 47 -8.74 10.32 -5.13
N PRO A 48 -9.75 10.97 -4.53
CA PRO A 48 -10.51 10.38 -3.43
C PRO A 48 -11.16 9.06 -3.85
N LYS A 49 -11.19 8.08 -2.94
CA LYS A 49 -11.83 6.80 -3.19
C LYS A 49 -13.35 6.95 -3.35
N ARG A 50 -13.93 6.20 -4.30
CA ARG A 50 -15.40 6.08 -4.46
C ARG A 50 -16.10 5.47 -3.25
N VAL A 51 -15.43 4.54 -2.57
CA VAL A 51 -15.97 3.82 -1.40
C VAL A 51 -14.92 3.81 -0.29
N GLY A 52 -15.33 4.22 0.91
CA GLY A 52 -14.48 4.26 2.10
C GLY A 52 -13.70 5.57 2.24
N ILE A 53 -12.62 5.52 3.03
CA ILE A 53 -11.80 6.69 3.39
C ILE A 53 -10.43 6.58 2.71
N GLY A 54 -9.91 7.73 2.27
CA GLY A 54 -8.57 7.90 1.70
C GLY A 54 -8.55 8.07 0.19
N ASP A 55 -7.35 8.02 -0.38
CA ASP A 55 -7.10 8.29 -1.80
C ASP A 55 -6.69 7.03 -2.57
N THR A 56 -6.96 7.04 -3.87
CA THR A 56 -6.47 6.11 -4.86
C THR A 56 -5.50 6.82 -5.81
N VAL A 57 -4.59 6.07 -6.42
CA VAL A 57 -3.59 6.61 -7.35
C VAL A 57 -4.13 6.50 -8.77
N ASN A 58 -4.12 7.61 -9.52
CA ASN A 58 -4.45 7.59 -10.94
C ASN A 58 -3.32 6.93 -11.75
N THR A 59 -3.59 5.71 -12.19
CA THR A 59 -2.65 4.86 -12.93
C THR A 59 -2.38 5.31 -14.36
N ALA A 60 -3.17 6.26 -14.89
CA ALA A 60 -2.94 6.85 -16.21
C ALA A 60 -1.83 7.91 -16.20
N THR A 61 -1.54 8.51 -15.04
CA THR A 61 -0.52 9.56 -14.92
C THR A 61 0.89 8.97 -14.81
N LEU A 62 1.89 9.71 -15.33
CA LEU A 62 3.30 9.33 -15.16
C LEU A 62 3.67 9.24 -13.67
N GLY A 63 3.22 10.21 -12.87
CA GLY A 63 3.45 10.22 -11.42
C GLY A 63 2.85 9.00 -10.72
N GLY A 64 1.62 8.61 -11.06
CA GLY A 64 0.99 7.43 -10.50
C GLY A 64 1.72 6.13 -10.83
N LYS A 65 2.20 5.98 -12.08
CA LYS A 65 3.03 4.83 -12.47
C LYS A 65 4.35 4.77 -11.69
N MET A 66 5.00 5.91 -11.47
CA MET A 66 6.22 6.00 -10.67
C MET A 66 5.99 5.63 -9.21
N ILE A 67 4.87 6.07 -8.61
CA ILE A 67 4.52 5.70 -7.23
C ILE A 67 4.31 4.20 -7.10
N ILE A 68 3.53 3.60 -8.00
CA ILE A 68 3.24 2.17 -7.95
C ILE A 68 4.52 1.35 -8.16
N CYS A 69 5.28 1.67 -9.22
CA CYS A 69 6.54 0.99 -9.51
C CYS A 69 7.55 1.15 -8.36
N GLY A 70 7.71 2.37 -7.84
CA GLY A 70 8.60 2.66 -6.72
C GLY A 70 8.20 1.92 -5.45
N THR A 71 6.89 1.85 -5.16
CA THR A 71 6.38 1.11 -3.99
C THR A 71 6.68 -0.39 -4.12
N VAL A 72 6.38 -0.99 -5.28
CA VAL A 72 6.69 -2.40 -5.55
C VAL A 72 8.18 -2.68 -5.44
N PHE A 73 9.01 -1.80 -5.99
CA PHE A 73 10.47 -1.92 -5.94
C PHE A 73 11.00 -1.86 -4.50
N ILE A 74 10.57 -0.88 -3.71
CA ILE A 74 10.99 -0.73 -2.31
C ILE A 74 10.59 -1.97 -1.50
N VAL A 75 9.35 -2.45 -1.65
CA VAL A 75 8.88 -3.67 -0.97
C VAL A 75 9.75 -4.86 -1.35
N ALA A 76 10.07 -5.04 -2.63
CA ALA A 76 10.94 -6.12 -3.09
C ALA A 76 12.35 -6.03 -2.48
N VAL A 77 12.94 -4.83 -2.45
CA VAL A 77 14.27 -4.60 -1.83
C VAL A 77 14.25 -4.94 -0.34
N ILE A 78 13.20 -4.52 0.39
CA ILE A 78 13.06 -4.83 1.81
C ILE A 78 12.95 -6.35 2.02
N VAL A 79 12.08 -7.03 1.26
CA VAL A 79 11.88 -8.48 1.37
C VAL A 79 13.18 -9.23 1.10
N ILE A 80 13.90 -8.88 0.02
CA ILE A 80 15.17 -9.51 -0.33
C ILE A 80 16.24 -9.22 0.73
N GLY A 81 16.35 -7.96 1.18
CA GLY A 81 17.33 -7.54 2.17
C GLY A 81 17.12 -8.23 3.52
N VAL A 82 15.88 -8.27 4.01
CA VAL A 82 15.52 -8.97 5.24
C VAL A 82 15.76 -10.47 5.09
N SER A 83 15.33 -11.07 3.98
CA SER A 83 15.56 -12.50 3.73
C SER A 83 17.05 -12.84 3.75
N PHE A 84 17.88 -12.02 3.08
CA PHE A 84 19.33 -12.17 3.08
C PHE A 84 19.93 -12.02 4.48
N MET A 85 19.49 -11.02 5.26
CA MET A 85 19.94 -10.82 6.64
C MET A 85 19.59 -12.02 7.53
N LEU A 86 18.39 -12.56 7.41
CA LEU A 86 17.95 -13.74 8.18
C LEU A 86 18.79 -14.97 7.82
N ILE A 87 19.04 -15.21 6.54
CA ILE A 87 19.92 -16.31 6.08
C ILE A 87 21.33 -16.14 6.65
N ARG A 88 21.88 -14.91 6.66
CA ARG A 88 23.20 -14.63 7.24
C ARG A 88 23.23 -14.87 8.75
N SER A 89 22.14 -14.57 9.46
CA SER A 89 22.03 -14.81 10.90
C SER A 89 22.10 -16.30 11.23
N GLU A 90 21.45 -17.17 10.45
CA GLU A 90 21.49 -18.63 10.64
C GLU A 90 22.88 -19.22 10.35
N LEU A 91 23.59 -18.68 9.37
CA LEU A 91 24.93 -19.15 9.00
C LEU A 91 26.05 -18.62 9.91
N THR A 92 25.75 -17.66 10.78
CA THR A 92 26.73 -17.07 11.70
C THR A 92 26.57 -17.72 13.08
N SER A 93 27.54 -18.54 13.48
CA SER A 93 27.53 -19.14 14.83
C SER A 93 27.70 -18.06 15.91
N PRO A 94 26.88 -18.05 16.97
CA PRO A 94 27.02 -17.08 18.04
C PRO A 94 28.22 -17.42 18.95
N GLU A 95 29.08 -16.44 19.21
CA GLU A 95 30.13 -16.57 20.23
C GLU A 95 29.58 -16.24 21.62
N LEU A 96 29.43 -17.27 22.46
CA LEU A 96 29.01 -17.09 23.85
C LEU A 96 30.23 -16.76 24.73
N LYS A 97 30.40 -15.48 25.08
CA LYS A 97 31.38 -15.04 26.08
C LYS A 97 30.85 -15.29 27.49
N VAL A 98 31.07 -16.51 28.01
CA VAL A 98 30.69 -16.84 29.39
C VAL A 98 31.71 -16.22 30.35
N PRO A 99 31.35 -15.27 31.23
CA PRO A 99 32.23 -14.83 32.28
C PRO A 99 32.45 -15.99 33.27
N LEU A 100 33.70 -16.41 33.43
CA LEU A 100 34.09 -17.43 34.40
C LEU A 100 33.95 -16.88 35.82
N THR A 101 32.73 -16.84 36.35
CA THR A 101 32.43 -16.60 37.77
C THR A 101 31.71 -17.80 38.40
N ILE A 102 31.99 -19.01 37.90
CA ILE A 102 31.68 -20.21 38.69
C ILE A 102 32.80 -20.34 39.74
N LYS A 103 32.54 -19.82 40.95
CA LYS A 103 33.36 -20.12 42.14
C LYS A 103 33.21 -21.63 42.42
N SER A 104 34.15 -22.44 41.92
CA SER A 104 34.29 -23.83 42.34
C SER A 104 34.51 -23.86 43.86
N ARG A 105 33.46 -24.22 44.61
CA ARG A 105 33.54 -24.42 46.06
C ARG A 105 33.92 -25.88 46.28
N SER A 106 35.21 -26.20 46.24
CA SER A 106 35.72 -27.50 46.69
C SER A 106 35.58 -27.58 48.22
N ASN A 107 34.52 -28.24 48.68
CA ASN A 107 34.31 -28.57 50.08
C ASN A 107 35.23 -29.74 50.47
N THR A 108 36.52 -29.49 50.66
CA THR A 108 37.42 -30.40 51.37
C THR A 108 37.10 -30.30 52.85
N ARG A 109 36.09 -31.05 53.31
CA ARG A 109 35.92 -31.36 54.73
C ARG A 109 37.07 -32.29 55.13
N CYS A 110 38.01 -31.75 55.89
CA CYS A 110 39.04 -32.52 56.58
C CYS A 110 38.34 -33.56 57.48
N ILE A 111 38.63 -34.84 57.25
CA ILE A 111 38.30 -35.91 58.20
C ILE A 111 39.40 -35.85 59.28
N PRO A 112 39.09 -35.56 60.55
CA PRO A 112 40.07 -35.73 61.61
C PRO A 112 40.15 -37.22 61.93
N THR A 113 41.29 -37.84 61.60
CA THR A 113 41.67 -39.14 62.16
C THR A 113 41.83 -38.98 63.66
N ILE A 114 40.87 -39.47 64.44
CA ILE A 114 40.98 -39.61 65.89
C ILE A 114 41.81 -40.86 66.18
N LEU A 115 42.88 -40.64 66.94
CA LEU A 115 43.75 -41.62 67.54
C LEU A 115 42.95 -42.52 68.50
N ALA A 116 43.05 -43.84 68.34
CA ALA A 116 42.83 -44.85 69.39
C ALA A 116 43.62 -46.12 69.03
#